data_AF-A0A7S4S0F6-F1
#
_entry.id   AF-A0A7S4S0F6-F1
#
_cell.length_a   1.000
_cell.length_b   1.000
_cell.length_c   1.000
_cell.angle_alpha   90.00
_cell.angle_beta   90.00
_cell.angle_gamma   90.00
#
_symmetry.space_group_name_H-M   'P 1'
#
loop_
_entity.id
_entity.type
_entity.pdbx_description
1 polymer ?
#
loop_
_entity_poly.entity_id
_entity_poly.type
_entity_poly.pdbx_seq_one_letter_code
_entity_poly.pdbx_strand_id
1 'polypeptide(L)'
;NLATAVHEQGRYKEAEELFSQCLNAKKTRLGDAHPDTLNSMNNFAVALKQQGKYKEAEKLYRQCLDARKTLLGDAHPDTLGSMNNLAIVLRKAVEKQGSKADS
;
A
#
# COMPACT_ATOMS: atom_id res chain seq x y z
N ASN A 1 5.61 13.92 -4.18
CA ASN A 1 5.62 13.55 -2.74
C ASN A 1 7.07 13.32 -2.33
N LEU A 2 7.56 13.97 -1.27
CA LEU A 2 8.91 13.77 -0.74
C LEU A 2 9.24 12.29 -0.46
N ALA A 3 8.33 11.53 0.17
CA ALA A 3 8.55 10.12 0.47
C ALA A 3 8.77 9.27 -0.79
N THR A 4 8.04 9.54 -1.87
CA THR A 4 8.22 8.87 -3.16
C THR A 4 9.59 9.22 -3.78
N ALA A 5 9.99 10.49 -3.76
CA ALA A 5 11.28 10.91 -4.29
C ALA A 5 12.46 10.31 -3.50
N VAL A 6 12.34 10.23 -2.16
CA VAL A 6 13.33 9.58 -1.29
C VAL A 6 13.38 8.07 -1.56
N HIS A 7 12.23 7.44 -1.83
CA HIS A 7 12.17 6.02 -2.21
C HIS A 7 12.88 5.75 -3.54
N GLU A 8 12.66 6.58 -4.54
CA GLU A 8 13.30 6.47 -5.87
C GLU A 8 14.83 6.66 -5.81
N GLN A 9 15.33 7.36 -4.79
CA GLN A 9 16.76 7.49 -4.50
C GLN A 9 17.36 6.25 -3.78
N GLY A 10 16.56 5.20 -3.55
CA GLY A 10 16.99 4.00 -2.83
C GLY A 10 17.06 4.16 -1.31
N ARG A 11 16.64 5.30 -0.76
CA ARG A 11 16.63 5.59 0.69
C ARG A 11 15.37 5.02 1.34
N TYR A 12 15.24 3.70 1.28
CA TYR A 12 14.00 3.00 1.59
C TYR A 12 13.48 3.16 3.02
N LYS A 13 14.37 3.13 4.03
CA LYS A 13 13.97 3.27 5.44
C LYS A 13 13.39 4.66 5.73
N GLU A 14 14.06 5.69 5.24
CA GLU A 14 13.59 7.08 5.40
C GLU A 14 12.28 7.32 4.66
N ALA A 15 12.15 6.78 3.44
CA ALA A 15 10.89 6.84 2.71
C ALA A 15 9.74 6.18 3.49
N GLU A 16 9.97 5.00 4.08
CA GLU A 16 8.99 4.29 4.91
C GLU A 16 8.58 5.06 6.15
N GLU A 17 9.53 5.70 6.84
CA GLU A 17 9.25 6.59 7.97
C GLU A 17 8.38 7.78 7.52
N LEU A 18 8.72 8.43 6.40
CA LEU A 18 7.94 9.55 5.86
C LEU A 18 6.53 9.12 5.44
N PHE A 19 6.39 7.96 4.79
CA PHE A 19 5.08 7.41 4.43
C PHE A 19 4.24 7.11 5.67
N SER A 20 4.84 6.49 6.70
CA SER A 20 4.18 6.16 7.96
C SER A 20 3.71 7.41 8.71
N GLN A 21 4.59 8.42 8.85
CA GLN A 21 4.25 9.70 9.48
C GLN A 21 3.13 10.42 8.72
N CYS A 22 3.22 10.48 7.39
CA CYS A 22 2.18 11.11 6.56
C CYS A 22 0.83 10.39 6.69
N LEU A 23 0.84 9.05 6.67
CA LEU A 23 -0.37 8.25 6.83
C LEU A 23 -1.00 8.46 8.20
N ASN A 24 -0.21 8.43 9.28
CA ASN A 24 -0.72 8.64 10.63
C ASN A 24 -1.30 10.04 10.80
N ALA A 25 -0.62 11.08 10.33
CA ALA A 25 -1.14 12.45 10.39
C ALA A 25 -2.47 12.60 9.65
N LYS A 26 -2.62 11.95 8.48
CA LYS A 26 -3.88 11.94 7.73
C LYS A 26 -4.98 11.15 8.42
N LYS A 27 -4.68 9.97 8.98
CA LYS A 27 -5.63 9.18 9.78
C LYS A 27 -6.17 10.00 10.95
N THR A 28 -5.28 10.67 11.70
CA THR A 28 -5.68 11.51 12.84
C THR A 28 -6.54 12.71 12.41
N ARG A 29 -6.18 13.39 11.32
CA ARG A 29 -6.84 14.65 10.93
C ARG A 29 -8.11 14.46 10.09
N LEU A 30 -8.11 13.45 9.21
CA LEU A 30 -9.14 13.26 8.19
C LEU A 30 -9.98 12.00 8.43
N GLY A 31 -9.48 11.07 9.25
CA GLY A 31 -10.06 9.75 9.44
C GLY A 31 -9.51 8.69 8.48
N ASP A 32 -9.73 7.43 8.84
CA ASP A 32 -9.19 6.26 8.12
C ASP A 32 -9.73 6.10 6.70
N ALA A 33 -11.00 6.46 6.50
CA ALA A 33 -11.70 6.25 5.23
C ALA A 33 -11.63 7.46 4.29
N HIS A 34 -11.03 8.58 4.70
CA HIS A 34 -10.95 9.76 3.85
C HIS A 34 -10.14 9.47 2.57
N PRO A 35 -10.57 9.94 1.37
CA PRO A 35 -9.88 9.65 0.11
C PRO A 35 -8.37 9.91 0.14
N ASP A 36 -7.94 11.02 0.74
CA ASP A 36 -6.51 11.33 0.89
C ASP A 36 -5.75 10.38 1.80
N THR A 37 -6.39 9.83 2.84
CA THR A 37 -5.82 8.81 3.72
C THR A 37 -5.65 7.51 2.93
N LEU A 38 -6.68 7.11 2.18
CA LEU A 38 -6.68 5.92 1.33
C LEU A 38 -5.63 6.00 0.22
N ASN A 39 -5.46 7.17 -0.40
CA ASN A 39 -4.42 7.41 -1.40
C ASN A 39 -3.02 7.32 -0.80
N SER A 40 -2.80 7.89 0.39
CA SER A 40 -1.52 7.73 1.11
C SER A 40 -1.23 6.27 1.47
N MET A 41 -2.25 5.52 1.91
CA MET A 41 -2.14 4.10 2.23
C MET A 41 -1.74 3.29 0.99
N ASN A 42 -2.39 3.54 -0.15
CA ASN A 42 -2.07 2.88 -1.42
C ASN A 42 -0.63 3.17 -1.86
N ASN A 43 -0.18 4.43 -1.78
CA ASN A 43 1.18 4.81 -2.16
C ASN A 43 2.25 4.16 -1.27
N PHE A 44 1.97 4.08 0.04
CA PHE A 44 2.87 3.39 0.96
C PHE A 44 2.95 1.88 0.65
N ALA A 45 1.80 1.26 0.34
CA ALA A 45 1.76 -0.15 -0.08
C ALA A 45 2.56 -0.41 -1.37
N VAL A 46 2.53 0.51 -2.34
CA VAL A 46 3.36 0.44 -3.56
C VAL A 46 4.85 0.45 -3.21
N ALA A 47 5.27 1.38 -2.34
CA ALA A 47 6.66 1.50 -1.91
C ALA A 47 7.16 0.25 -1.18
N LEU A 48 6.33 -0.35 -0.32
CA LEU A 48 6.64 -1.61 0.38
C LEU A 48 6.75 -2.79 -0.60
N LYS A 49 5.83 -2.88 -1.57
CA LYS A 49 5.88 -3.89 -2.65
C LYS A 49 7.20 -3.81 -3.42
N GLN A 50 7.66 -2.61 -3.79
CA GLN A 50 8.92 -2.41 -4.51
C GLN A 50 10.14 -2.86 -3.71
N GLN A 51 10.06 -2.86 -2.37
CA GLN A 51 11.09 -3.39 -1.47
C GLN A 51 10.95 -4.90 -1.21
N GLY A 52 9.99 -5.57 -1.84
CA GLY A 52 9.70 -6.99 -1.60
C GLY A 52 9.05 -7.27 -0.23
N LYS A 53 8.53 -6.25 0.46
CA LYS A 53 7.79 -6.33 1.73
C LYS A 53 6.31 -6.61 1.46
N TYR A 54 6.04 -7.79 0.89
CA TYR A 54 4.73 -8.11 0.33
C TYR A 54 3.62 -8.27 1.38
N LYS A 55 3.94 -8.79 2.58
CA LYS A 55 2.96 -8.98 3.66
C LYS A 55 2.47 -7.64 4.22
N GLU A 56 3.39 -6.70 4.39
CA GLU A 56 3.11 -5.35 4.87
C GLU A 56 2.29 -4.57 3.83
N ALA A 57 2.67 -4.68 2.55
CA ALA A 57 1.92 -4.09 1.45
C ALA A 57 0.50 -4.67 1.33
N GLU A 58 0.33 -5.99 1.48
CA GLU A 58 -0.98 -6.66 1.48
C GLU A 58 -1.91 -6.09 2.54
N LYS A 59 -1.43 -5.94 3.78
CA LYS A 59 -2.22 -5.38 4.88
C LYS A 59 -2.78 -4.00 4.53
N LEU A 60 -1.96 -3.12 3.96
CA LEU A 60 -2.39 -1.78 3.56
C LEU A 60 -3.36 -1.81 2.37
N TYR A 61 -3.12 -2.66 1.37
CA TYR A 61 -4.04 -2.79 0.24
C TYR A 61 -5.42 -3.32 0.66
N ARG A 62 -5.49 -4.27 1.59
CA ARG A 62 -6.78 -4.78 2.12
C ARG A 62 -7.55 -3.68 2.83
N GLN A 63 -6.90 -2.95 3.74
CA GLN A 63 -7.52 -1.82 4.43
C GLN A 63 -8.04 -0.76 3.46
N CYS A 64 -7.25 -0.43 2.43
CA CYS A 64 -7.65 0.52 1.39
C CYS A 64 -8.84 0.00 0.58
N LEU A 65 -8.82 -1.28 0.21
CA LEU A 65 -9.89 -1.93 -0.56
C LEU A 65 -11.20 -1.94 0.22
N ASP A 66 -11.20 -2.37 1.48
CA ASP A 66 -12.40 -2.46 2.30
C ASP A 66 -13.07 -1.09 2.49
N ALA A 67 -12.26 -0.05 2.73
CA ALA A 67 -12.76 1.31 2.83
C ALA A 67 -13.32 1.82 1.49
N ARG A 68 -12.63 1.58 0.37
CA ARG A 68 -13.11 2.00 -0.97
C ARG A 68 -14.38 1.27 -1.40
N LYS A 69 -14.50 -0.02 -1.10
CA LYS A 69 -15.74 -0.79 -1.32
C LYS A 69 -16.91 -0.15 -0.58
N THR A 70 -16.70 0.22 0.68
CA THR A 70 -17.75 0.83 1.52
C THR A 70 -18.16 2.21 1.03
N LEU A 71 -17.19 3.04 0.61
CA LEU A 71 -17.45 4.44 0.24
C LEU A 71 -17.86 4.65 -1.22
N LEU A 72 -17.29 3.87 -2.14
CA LEU A 72 -17.37 4.10 -3.58
C LEU A 72 -18.11 2.97 -4.32
N GLY A 73 -18.28 1.82 -3.68
CA GLY A 73 -18.80 0.61 -4.29
C GLY A 73 -17.75 -0.21 -5.05
N ASP A 74 -18.12 -1.43 -5.41
CA ASP A 74 -17.23 -2.43 -6.00
C ASP A 74 -16.74 -2.06 -7.41
N ALA A 75 -17.59 -1.40 -8.20
CA ALA A 75 -17.32 -1.08 -9.60
C ALA A 75 -16.54 0.24 -9.80
N HIS A 76 -16.27 0.99 -8.72
CA HIS A 76 -15.56 2.25 -8.82
C HIS A 76 -14.10 2.02 -9.27
N PRO A 77 -13.54 2.87 -10.17
CA PRO A 77 -12.18 2.71 -10.66
C PRO A 77 -11.12 2.56 -9.57
N ASP A 78 -11.22 3.34 -8.49
CA ASP A 78 -10.30 3.24 -7.36
C ASP A 78 -10.40 1.91 -6.59
N THR A 79 -11.61 1.35 -6.47
CA THR A 79 -11.84 0.04 -5.85
C THR A 79 -11.22 -1.05 -6.71
N LEU A 80 -11.47 -1.02 -8.02
CA LEU A 80 -10.89 -1.95 -8.99
C LEU A 80 -9.35 -1.86 -9.02
N GLY A 81 -8.80 -0.65 -8.94
CA GLY A 81 -7.36 -0.41 -8.81
C GLY A 81 -6.76 -1.05 -7.55
N SER A 82 -7.43 -0.92 -6.41
CA SER A 82 -7.04 -1.60 -5.17
C SER A 82 -7.10 -3.13 -5.29
N MET A 83 -8.12 -3.68 -5.93
CA MET A 83 -8.25 -5.13 -6.16
C MET A 83 -7.09 -5.65 -7.02
N ASN A 84 -6.75 -4.95 -8.10
CA ASN A 84 -5.64 -5.31 -8.97
C ASN A 84 -4.29 -5.26 -8.20
N ASN A 85 -4.06 -4.21 -7.41
CA ASN A 85 -2.85 -4.09 -6.62
C ASN A 85 -2.73 -5.21 -5.56
N LEU A 86 -3.83 -5.58 -4.91
CA LEU A 86 -3.88 -6.68 -3.96
C LEU A 86 -3.57 -8.02 -4.65
N ALA A 87 -4.16 -8.29 -5.82
CA ALA A 87 -3.89 -9.51 -6.58
C ALA A 87 -2.40 -9.63 -6.96
N ILE A 88 -1.79 -8.53 -7.42
CA ILE A 88 -0.35 -8.49 -7.74
C ILE A 88 0.50 -8.81 -6.50
N VAL A 89 0.16 -8.23 -5.34
CA VAL A 89 0.96 -8.43 -4.12
C VAL A 89 0.83 -9.86 -3.60
N LEU A 90 -0.36 -10.47 -3.68
CA LEU A 90 -0.58 -11.86 -3.29
C LEU A 90 0.22 -12.82 -4.17
N ARG A 91 0.21 -12.61 -5.49
CA ARG A 91 1.04 -13.42 -6.41
C ARG A 91 2.52 -13.32 -6.05
N LYS A 92 3.01 -12.09 -5.84
CA LYS A 92 4.41 -11.85 -5.47
C LYS A 92 4.79 -12.43 -4.10
N ALA A 93 3.86 -12.42 -3.14
CA ALA A 93 4.03 -13.04 -1.83
C ALA A 93 4.19 -14.56 -1.93
N VAL A 94 3.45 -15.22 -2.84
CA VAL A 94 3.57 -16.66 -3.08
C VAL A 94 4.87 -16.99 -3.82
N GLU A 95 5.22 -16.24 -4.88
CA GLU A 95 6.49 -16.41 -5.61
C GLU A 95 7.70 -16.34 -4.68
N LYS A 96 7.72 -15.38 -3.73
CA LYS A 96 8.79 -15.24 -2.75
C LYS A 96 8.86 -16.38 -1.73
N GLN A 97 7.72 -17.02 -1.43
CA GLN A 97 7.66 -18.14 -0.48
C GLN A 97 8.11 -19.45 -1.14
N GLY A 98 7.72 -19.69 -2.40
CA GLY A 98 8.21 -20.86 -3.17
C GLY A 98 9.73 -20.82 -3.36
N SER A 99 10.29 -19.66 -3.72
CA SER A 99 11.75 -19.48 -3.86
C SER A 99 12.56 -19.72 -2.58
N LYS A 100 11.93 -19.69 -1.40
CA LYS A 100 12.60 -20.01 -0.12
C LYS A 100 12.50 -21.48 0.27
N ALA A 101 11.59 -22.24 -0.35
CA ALA A 101 11.43 -23.66 -0.09
C ALA A 101 12.40 -24.51 -0.94
N ASP A 102 12.85 -23.96 -2.08
CA ASP A 102 13.73 -24.64 -3.04
C ASP A 102 15.24 -24.35 -2.84
N SER A 103 15.61 -23.63 -1.78
CA SER A 103 16.98 -23.19 -1.44
C SER A 103 17.37 -23.62 -0.04
#